data_AF-A0A7C5M5A7-F1
#
_entry.id   AF-A0A7C5M5A7-F1
#
_cell.length_a   1.000
_cell.length_b   1.000
_cell.length_c   1.000
_cell.angle_alpha   90.00
_cell.angle_beta   90.00
_cell.angle_gamma   90.00
#
_symmetry.space_group_name_H-M   'P 1'
#
loop_
_entity.id
_entity.type
_entity.pdbx_description
1 polymer ?
#
loop_
_entity_poly.entity_id
_entity_poly.type
_entity_poly.pdbx_seq_one_letter_code
_entity_poly.pdbx_strand_id
1 'polypeptide(L)'
;MRIRVALLLLGAVWPLLSQNSTTPGRFIVEHPTLHNLGFEWWISGDENRNAQVNVRFRAVGESAWRNALPLLRIGGENVGRDREQLHYTVPQGFAGSIFNLTPGTEYECRFTMTDPDGIHGESVRTVTVRTRTEPQAYSNGRILHVYPPDHKGPRQEPSFTGLLEAYYGAGLGDWSVVWERPAQPGDIILVHAGLYRPERLNYVDPLAAPFDGTFTLTLKGTPERPITIRAAGDGEAIFDGAGNHILFDVMATSHHIFENLTFRNTDVAILAGKKGV
;
A
#
# COMPACT_ATOMS: atom_id res chain seq x y z
N MET A 1 -65.98 12.12 55.38
CA MET A 1 -66.17 11.83 53.95
C MET A 1 -65.15 12.65 53.16
N ARG A 2 -64.03 12.06 52.74
CA ARG A 2 -62.98 12.73 51.96
C ARG A 2 -62.84 11.99 50.63
N ILE A 3 -63.30 12.63 49.56
CA ILE A 3 -63.19 12.15 48.18
C ILE A 3 -61.74 12.36 47.74
N ARG A 4 -61.00 11.28 47.46
CA ARG A 4 -59.72 11.34 46.78
C ARG A 4 -59.97 11.16 45.29
N VAL A 5 -59.81 12.25 44.53
CA VAL A 5 -59.79 12.23 43.07
C VAL A 5 -58.43 11.68 42.64
N ALA A 6 -58.43 10.54 41.95
CA ALA A 6 -57.25 9.99 41.30
C ALA A 6 -57.09 10.67 39.94
N LEU A 7 -56.03 11.45 39.76
CA LEU A 7 -55.60 11.94 38.44
C LEU A 7 -54.91 10.79 37.69
N LEU A 8 -55.51 10.33 36.59
CA LEU A 8 -54.86 9.46 35.62
C LEU A 8 -54.01 10.32 34.66
N LEU A 9 -52.69 10.22 34.79
CA LEU A 9 -51.74 10.69 33.79
C LEU A 9 -51.67 9.65 32.66
N LEU A 10 -52.35 9.88 31.54
CA LEU A 10 -52.06 9.15 30.29
C LEU A 10 -50.74 9.67 29.72
N GLY A 11 -49.67 8.90 29.87
CA GLY A 11 -48.43 9.12 29.13
C GLY A 11 -48.65 8.79 27.65
N ALA A 12 -48.47 9.77 26.77
CA ALA A 12 -48.47 9.55 25.34
C ALA A 12 -47.23 8.73 24.96
N VAL A 13 -47.41 7.45 24.64
CA VAL A 13 -46.38 6.62 24.03
C VAL A 13 -46.39 6.94 22.54
N TRP A 14 -45.41 7.70 22.06
CA TRP A 14 -45.22 7.89 20.62
C TRP A 14 -44.55 6.62 20.07
N PRO A 15 -45.15 5.93 19.09
CA PRO A 15 -44.47 4.83 18.43
C PRO A 15 -43.25 5.39 17.70
N LEU A 16 -42.07 4.84 18.00
CA LEU A 16 -40.90 5.00 17.15
C LEU A 16 -41.23 4.28 15.84
N LEU A 17 -41.68 5.03 14.83
CA LEU A 17 -41.88 4.49 13.49
C LEU A 17 -40.50 4.20 12.91
N SER A 18 -40.24 2.92 12.63
CA SER A 18 -39.08 2.47 11.86
C SER A 18 -39.00 3.28 10.56
N GLN A 19 -37.88 3.98 10.35
CA GLN A 19 -37.67 4.72 9.12
C GLN A 19 -37.18 3.75 8.04
N ASN A 20 -38.11 3.21 7.25
CA ASN A 20 -37.78 2.25 6.20
C ASN A 20 -37.17 2.92 4.97
N SER A 21 -37.50 4.17 4.67
CA SER A 21 -36.91 4.88 3.54
C SER A 21 -35.43 5.24 3.77
N THR A 22 -34.61 5.11 2.73
CA THR A 22 -33.18 5.42 2.79
C THR A 22 -32.91 6.90 2.59
N THR A 23 -31.99 7.46 3.39
CA THR A 23 -31.36 8.76 3.16
C THR A 23 -29.87 8.55 2.88
N PRO A 24 -29.39 8.81 1.64
CA PRO A 24 -27.96 8.71 1.32
C PRO A 24 -27.14 9.75 2.07
N GLY A 25 -26.01 9.34 2.61
CA GLY A 25 -25.09 10.16 3.39
C GLY A 25 -23.72 10.34 2.71
N ARG A 26 -22.66 10.32 3.53
CA ARG A 26 -21.28 10.50 3.06
C ARG A 26 -20.89 9.41 2.06
N PHE A 27 -20.31 9.85 0.94
CA PHE A 27 -19.68 8.97 -0.05
C PHE A 27 -18.15 9.03 0.08
N ILE A 28 -17.50 7.88 0.18
CA ILE A 28 -16.05 7.74 0.38
C ILE A 28 -15.48 6.99 -0.83
N VAL A 29 -14.38 7.52 -1.35
CA VAL A 29 -13.54 6.83 -2.34
C VAL A 29 -12.28 6.39 -1.60
N GLU A 30 -12.05 5.08 -1.56
CA GLU A 30 -10.86 4.51 -0.94
C GLU A 30 -9.62 4.74 -1.80
N HIS A 31 -8.44 4.63 -1.17
CA HIS A 31 -7.20 4.72 -1.92
C HIS A 31 -7.14 3.64 -3.02
N PRO A 32 -6.88 4.02 -4.28
CA PRO A 32 -6.87 3.07 -5.40
C PRO A 32 -5.70 2.08 -5.26
N THR A 33 -5.85 0.89 -5.82
CA THR A 33 -4.73 -0.04 -6.07
C THR A 33 -4.34 -0.01 -7.55
N LEU A 34 -3.42 -0.89 -7.98
CA LEU A 34 -3.10 -1.05 -9.41
C LEU A 34 -4.32 -1.47 -10.25
N HIS A 35 -5.21 -2.28 -9.67
CA HIS A 35 -6.27 -2.96 -10.43
C HIS A 35 -7.67 -2.76 -9.84
N ASN A 36 -7.80 -2.09 -8.70
CA ASN A 36 -9.08 -2.02 -7.98
C ASN A 36 -9.36 -0.59 -7.49
N LEU A 37 -10.65 -0.25 -7.44
CA LEU A 37 -11.17 0.98 -6.84
C LEU A 37 -12.19 0.62 -5.76
N GLY A 38 -12.05 1.15 -4.55
CA GLY A 38 -12.92 0.88 -3.41
C GLY A 38 -13.82 2.06 -3.06
N PHE A 39 -15.01 1.77 -2.54
CA PHE A 39 -16.04 2.78 -2.26
C PHE A 39 -16.86 2.42 -1.02
N GLU A 40 -17.26 3.45 -0.28
CA GLU A 40 -18.31 3.36 0.73
C GLU A 40 -19.37 4.44 0.53
N TRP A 41 -20.62 4.11 0.83
CA TRP A 41 -21.72 5.06 0.83
C TRP A 41 -22.57 4.87 2.08
N TRP A 42 -22.42 5.79 3.02
CA TRP A 42 -23.15 5.76 4.28
C TRP A 42 -24.61 6.13 4.06
N ILE A 43 -25.49 5.64 4.93
CA ILE A 43 -26.92 5.92 4.89
C ILE A 43 -27.49 6.13 6.30
N SER A 44 -28.69 6.70 6.37
CA SER A 44 -29.60 6.57 7.52
C SER A 44 -30.96 6.07 7.06
N GLY A 45 -31.72 5.42 7.95
CA GLY A 45 -32.94 4.69 7.59
C GLY A 45 -32.63 3.29 7.05
N ASP A 46 -33.54 2.73 6.25
CA ASP A 46 -33.47 1.37 5.70
C ASP A 46 -33.20 0.31 6.78
N GLU A 47 -34.03 0.35 7.82
CA GLU A 47 -34.02 -0.60 8.94
C GLU A 47 -34.41 -2.03 8.51
N ASN A 48 -35.23 -2.15 7.45
CA ASN A 48 -35.58 -3.42 6.82
C ASN A 48 -34.52 -3.94 5.84
N ARG A 49 -33.44 -3.17 5.60
CA ARG A 49 -32.24 -3.54 4.81
C ARG A 49 -32.57 -4.02 3.40
N ASN A 50 -33.52 -3.37 2.73
CA ASN A 50 -33.96 -3.73 1.39
C ASN A 50 -33.45 -2.77 0.29
N ALA A 51 -32.74 -1.69 0.65
CA ALA A 51 -32.10 -0.84 -0.35
C ALA A 51 -30.86 -1.52 -0.95
N GLN A 52 -30.51 -1.09 -2.16
CA GLN A 52 -29.43 -1.66 -2.96
C GLN A 52 -28.67 -0.54 -3.68
N VAL A 53 -27.37 -0.76 -3.95
CA VAL A 53 -26.55 0.16 -4.75
C VAL A 53 -25.92 -0.58 -5.92
N ASN A 54 -26.40 -0.28 -7.12
CA ASN A 54 -25.84 -0.80 -8.37
C ASN A 54 -24.66 0.06 -8.84
N VAL A 55 -23.63 -0.59 -9.39
CA VAL A 55 -22.39 0.07 -9.82
C VAL A 55 -22.16 -0.16 -11.31
N ARG A 56 -21.91 0.93 -12.04
CA ARG A 56 -21.47 0.90 -13.44
C ARG A 56 -20.20 1.73 -13.58
N PHE A 57 -19.34 1.35 -14.51
CA PHE A 57 -18.09 2.06 -14.76
C PHE A 57 -17.68 2.02 -16.23
N ARG A 58 -16.81 2.94 -16.62
CA ARG A 58 -16.16 2.95 -17.93
C ARG A 58 -14.84 3.72 -17.84
N ALA A 59 -13.87 3.41 -18.70
CA ALA A 59 -12.69 4.26 -18.77
C ALA A 59 -13.10 5.63 -19.34
N VAL A 60 -12.46 6.70 -18.88
CA VAL A 60 -12.70 8.05 -19.43
C VAL A 60 -12.44 8.03 -20.94
N GLY A 61 -13.39 8.53 -21.71
CA GLY A 61 -13.35 8.51 -23.19
C GLY A 61 -14.06 7.32 -23.82
N GLU A 62 -14.36 6.25 -23.07
CA GLU A 62 -15.24 5.18 -23.54
C GLU A 62 -16.70 5.64 -23.49
N SER A 63 -17.52 5.21 -24.45
CA SER A 63 -18.96 5.46 -24.45
C SER A 63 -19.73 4.39 -23.68
N ALA A 64 -19.29 3.13 -23.78
CA ALA A 64 -19.97 1.96 -23.23
C ALA A 64 -19.73 1.81 -21.72
N TRP A 65 -20.83 1.71 -20.96
CA TRP A 65 -20.79 1.40 -19.54
C TRP A 65 -20.72 -0.11 -19.30
N ARG A 66 -19.84 -0.52 -18.39
CA ARG A 66 -19.73 -1.89 -17.87
C ARG A 66 -20.39 -1.97 -16.50
N ASN A 67 -20.97 -3.13 -16.17
CA ASN A 67 -21.49 -3.40 -14.84
C ASN A 67 -20.35 -3.90 -13.93
N ALA A 68 -20.31 -3.40 -12.70
CA ALA A 68 -19.53 -3.99 -11.62
C ALA A 68 -20.47 -4.71 -10.65
N LEU A 69 -19.90 -5.35 -9.63
CA LEU A 69 -20.68 -5.91 -8.54
C LEU A 69 -21.42 -4.78 -7.79
N PRO A 70 -22.68 -4.98 -7.38
CA PRO A 70 -23.36 -4.07 -6.47
C PRO A 70 -22.56 -3.91 -5.16
N LEU A 71 -22.71 -2.76 -4.50
CA LEU A 71 -22.12 -2.59 -3.17
C LEU A 71 -22.87 -3.47 -2.15
N LEU A 72 -22.13 -4.03 -1.20
CA LEU A 72 -22.66 -4.86 -0.13
C LEU A 72 -23.26 -3.98 0.97
N ARG A 73 -24.48 -4.29 1.42
CA ARG A 73 -25.08 -3.64 2.59
C ARG A 73 -24.31 -4.02 3.87
N ILE A 74 -23.77 -3.03 4.55
CA ILE A 74 -23.03 -3.14 5.83
C ILE A 74 -23.71 -2.29 6.91
N GLY A 75 -23.29 -2.48 8.16
CA GLY A 75 -23.66 -1.61 9.28
C GLY A 75 -24.29 -2.34 10.46
N GLY A 76 -23.96 -1.84 11.66
CA GLY A 76 -24.43 -2.38 12.93
C GLY A 76 -23.59 -3.54 13.46
N GLU A 77 -22.60 -4.02 12.70
CA GLU A 77 -21.63 -4.98 13.21
C GLU A 77 -20.80 -4.34 14.32
N ASN A 78 -20.77 -4.97 15.49
CA ASN A 78 -19.88 -4.58 16.57
C ASN A 78 -18.57 -5.35 16.41
N VAL A 79 -17.55 -4.63 15.93
CA VAL A 79 -16.19 -5.14 15.76
C VAL A 79 -15.37 -4.59 16.90
N GLY A 80 -15.04 -5.47 17.85
CA GLY A 80 -14.33 -5.04 19.03
C GLY A 80 -13.67 -6.16 19.81
N ARG A 81 -12.78 -5.74 20.70
CA ARG A 81 -12.21 -6.58 21.75
C ARG A 81 -12.07 -5.76 23.01
N ASP A 82 -12.77 -6.18 24.06
CA ASP A 82 -12.80 -5.48 25.34
C ASP A 82 -11.40 -5.37 25.96
N ARG A 83 -10.59 -6.43 25.86
CA ARG A 83 -9.22 -6.46 26.41
C ARG A 83 -8.34 -5.38 25.78
N GLU A 84 -8.47 -5.15 24.48
CA GLU A 84 -7.72 -4.14 23.73
C GLU A 84 -8.43 -2.78 23.68
N GLN A 85 -9.59 -2.63 24.35
CA GLN A 85 -10.41 -1.40 24.36
C GLN A 85 -10.78 -0.92 22.96
N LEU A 86 -10.94 -1.88 22.03
CA LEU A 86 -11.37 -1.62 20.67
C LEU A 86 -12.89 -1.76 20.64
N HIS A 87 -13.59 -0.63 20.53
CA HIS A 87 -15.04 -0.59 20.37
C HIS A 87 -15.36 0.16 19.08
N TYR A 88 -15.68 -0.58 18.04
CA TYR A 88 -16.04 -0.01 16.75
C TYR A 88 -17.36 -0.62 16.26
N THR A 89 -18.36 0.23 16.08
CA THR A 89 -19.60 -0.16 15.41
C THR A 89 -19.53 0.33 13.98
N VAL A 90 -19.64 -0.59 13.03
CA VAL A 90 -19.62 -0.26 11.59
C VAL A 90 -20.80 0.66 11.27
N PRO A 91 -20.58 1.83 10.65
CA PRO A 91 -21.65 2.72 10.21
C PRO A 91 -22.61 2.02 9.22
N GLN A 92 -23.90 2.38 9.27
CA GLN A 92 -24.87 1.92 8.28
C GLN A 92 -24.52 2.44 6.89
N GLY A 93 -24.48 1.56 5.90
CA GLY A 93 -24.11 1.95 4.55
C GLY A 93 -23.88 0.80 3.61
N PHE A 94 -23.23 1.10 2.50
CA PHE A 94 -22.83 0.15 1.49
C PHE A 94 -21.34 0.23 1.24
N ALA A 95 -20.66 -0.89 1.05
CA ALA A 95 -19.24 -0.93 0.72
C ALA A 95 -18.95 -1.94 -0.39
N GLY A 96 -17.94 -1.67 -1.22
CA GLY A 96 -17.58 -2.57 -2.32
C GLY A 96 -16.43 -2.05 -3.17
N SER A 97 -16.12 -2.79 -4.22
CA SER A 97 -15.02 -2.46 -5.12
C SER A 97 -15.30 -2.81 -6.57
N ILE A 98 -14.63 -2.10 -7.47
CA ILE A 98 -14.53 -2.47 -8.88
C ILE A 98 -13.16 -3.12 -9.07
N PHE A 99 -13.16 -4.33 -9.63
CA PHE A 99 -11.96 -5.17 -9.78
C PHE A 99 -11.48 -5.24 -11.24
N ASN A 100 -10.25 -5.76 -11.43
CA ASN A 100 -9.67 -6.08 -12.73
C ASN A 100 -9.59 -4.88 -13.70
N LEU A 101 -9.28 -3.71 -13.16
CA LEU A 101 -9.05 -2.49 -13.91
C LEU A 101 -7.61 -2.41 -14.42
N THR A 102 -7.41 -1.58 -15.45
CA THR A 102 -6.09 -1.30 -16.00
C THR A 102 -5.34 -0.33 -15.08
N PRO A 103 -4.06 -0.56 -14.74
CA PRO A 103 -3.25 0.39 -13.99
C PRO A 103 -3.13 1.75 -14.68
N GLY A 104 -2.96 2.82 -13.89
CA GLY A 104 -2.81 4.19 -14.37
C GLY A 104 -4.00 4.75 -15.17
N THR A 105 -5.13 4.06 -15.17
CA THR A 105 -6.28 4.37 -16.02
C THR A 105 -7.36 5.09 -15.21
N GLU A 106 -7.94 6.11 -15.79
CA GLU A 106 -9.00 6.91 -15.18
C GLU A 106 -10.37 6.36 -15.57
N TYR A 107 -11.23 6.17 -14.57
CA TYR A 107 -12.56 5.59 -14.74
C TYR A 107 -13.63 6.53 -14.21
N GLU A 108 -14.70 6.68 -14.98
CA GLU A 108 -15.97 7.21 -14.47
C GLU A 108 -16.75 6.06 -13.83
N CYS A 109 -17.12 6.23 -12.57
CA CYS A 109 -17.84 5.24 -11.77
C CYS A 109 -19.16 5.83 -11.31
N ARG A 110 -20.27 5.17 -11.65
CA ARG A 110 -21.64 5.58 -11.34
C ARG A 110 -22.30 4.58 -10.39
N PHE A 111 -22.80 5.10 -9.29
CA PHE A 111 -23.49 4.40 -8.22
C PHE A 111 -24.95 4.82 -8.25
N THR A 112 -25.87 3.87 -8.22
CA THR A 112 -27.32 4.13 -8.22
C THR A 112 -27.96 3.36 -7.09
N MET A 113 -28.42 4.11 -6.08
CA MET A 113 -29.16 3.59 -4.94
C MET A 113 -30.64 3.45 -5.30
N THR A 114 -31.25 2.35 -4.87
CA THR A 114 -32.69 2.08 -5.01
C THR A 114 -33.22 1.50 -3.72
N ASP A 115 -34.40 1.95 -3.31
CA ASP A 115 -35.09 1.49 -2.11
C ASP A 115 -36.60 1.41 -2.43
N PRO A 116 -37.27 0.25 -2.24
CA PRO A 116 -38.71 0.11 -2.40
C PRO A 116 -39.55 1.06 -1.52
N ASP A 117 -39.05 1.45 -0.35
CA ASP A 117 -39.69 2.36 0.60
C ASP A 117 -39.40 3.85 0.28
N GLY A 118 -38.56 4.10 -0.73
CA GLY A 118 -38.24 5.42 -1.25
C GLY A 118 -36.89 5.95 -0.78
N ILE A 119 -36.38 6.97 -1.50
CA ILE A 119 -35.09 7.60 -1.20
C ILE A 119 -35.32 9.10 -0.95
N HIS A 120 -34.75 9.60 0.14
CA HIS A 120 -34.71 11.03 0.46
C HIS A 120 -33.31 11.59 0.15
N GLY A 121 -33.13 12.23 -1.00
CA GLY A 121 -31.86 12.86 -1.41
C GLY A 121 -31.35 12.35 -2.75
N GLU A 122 -30.04 12.54 -3.00
CA GLU A 122 -29.40 12.12 -4.24
C GLU A 122 -29.21 10.60 -4.29
N SER A 123 -30.05 9.91 -5.07
CA SER A 123 -29.94 8.46 -5.28
C SER A 123 -28.84 8.04 -6.25
N VAL A 124 -28.18 8.99 -6.92
CA VAL A 124 -27.13 8.73 -7.91
C VAL A 124 -25.87 9.51 -7.57
N ARG A 125 -24.74 8.80 -7.50
CA ARG A 125 -23.41 9.40 -7.35
C ARG A 125 -22.54 9.01 -8.53
N THR A 126 -21.82 9.97 -9.10
CA THR A 126 -20.80 9.70 -10.13
C THR A 126 -19.48 10.32 -9.68
N VAL A 127 -18.40 9.55 -9.77
CA VAL A 127 -17.04 9.98 -9.43
C VAL A 127 -16.06 9.55 -10.52
N THR A 128 -14.98 10.30 -10.64
CA THR A 128 -13.87 9.97 -11.53
C THR A 128 -12.67 9.61 -10.68
N VAL A 129 -12.12 8.40 -10.87
CA VAL A 129 -11.05 7.86 -10.02
C VAL A 129 -10.03 7.14 -10.89
N ARG A 130 -8.75 7.31 -10.57
CA ARG A 130 -7.62 6.72 -11.31
C ARG A 130 -7.01 5.58 -10.52
N THR A 131 -6.77 4.45 -11.16
CA THR A 131 -5.97 3.35 -10.59
C THR A 131 -4.51 3.78 -10.46
N ARG A 132 -3.76 3.18 -9.52
CA ARG A 132 -2.33 3.47 -9.39
C ARG A 132 -1.55 2.98 -10.61
N THR A 133 -0.44 3.64 -10.92
CA THR A 133 0.59 3.14 -11.84
C THR A 133 1.58 2.27 -11.09
N GLU A 134 2.20 1.32 -11.78
CA GLU A 134 3.37 0.63 -11.26
C GLU A 134 4.53 1.62 -11.10
N PRO A 135 5.26 1.62 -9.97
CA PRO A 135 6.47 2.42 -9.83
C PRO A 135 7.48 2.04 -10.91
N GLN A 136 8.12 3.05 -11.53
CA GLN A 136 9.12 2.84 -12.58
C GLN A 136 10.42 3.55 -12.19
N ALA A 137 11.54 3.00 -12.67
CA ALA A 137 12.81 3.70 -12.55
C ALA A 137 12.77 5.05 -13.28
N TYR A 138 13.56 5.99 -12.78
CA TYR A 138 13.75 7.26 -13.45
C TYR A 138 14.57 7.06 -14.73
N SER A 139 13.98 7.36 -15.89
CA SER A 139 14.57 7.06 -17.20
C SER A 139 15.88 7.80 -17.50
N ASN A 140 16.15 8.91 -16.81
CA ASN A 140 17.37 9.71 -16.98
C ASN A 140 18.32 9.59 -15.76
N GLY A 141 18.22 8.49 -15.02
CA GLY A 141 19.07 8.18 -13.89
C GLY A 141 20.53 7.93 -14.28
N ARG A 142 21.46 8.17 -13.36
CA ARG A 142 22.82 7.65 -13.54
C ARG A 142 22.79 6.14 -13.36
N ILE A 143 23.55 5.43 -14.19
CA ILE A 143 23.69 3.97 -14.09
C ILE A 143 24.95 3.67 -13.29
N LEU A 144 24.80 2.89 -12.22
CA LEU A 144 25.89 2.45 -11.34
C LEU A 144 25.99 0.93 -11.43
N HIS A 145 27.14 0.39 -11.79
CA HIS A 145 27.30 -1.05 -12.02
C HIS A 145 27.93 -1.73 -10.79
N VAL A 146 27.21 -2.66 -10.18
CA VAL A 146 27.64 -3.42 -9.00
C VAL A 146 28.03 -4.83 -9.41
N TYR A 147 29.21 -5.28 -8.99
CA TYR A 147 29.73 -6.62 -9.24
C TYR A 147 30.02 -7.34 -7.92
N PRO A 148 29.94 -8.68 -7.88
CA PRO A 148 30.34 -9.43 -6.69
C PRO A 148 31.88 -9.37 -6.51
N PRO A 149 32.41 -9.61 -5.29
CA PRO A 149 33.85 -9.53 -5.00
C PRO A 149 34.70 -10.49 -5.83
N ASP A 150 34.15 -11.64 -6.21
CA ASP A 150 34.83 -12.68 -6.98
C ASP A 150 34.71 -12.51 -8.51
N HIS A 151 33.98 -11.50 -8.98
CA HIS A 151 33.77 -11.24 -10.41
C HIS A 151 35.09 -11.23 -11.19
N LYS A 152 35.09 -11.92 -12.34
CA LYS A 152 36.20 -11.96 -13.30
C LYS A 152 35.74 -11.37 -14.63
N GLY A 153 36.58 -10.54 -15.23
CA GLY A 153 36.32 -9.94 -16.53
C GLY A 153 36.20 -8.43 -16.50
N PRO A 154 35.84 -7.81 -17.64
CA PRO A 154 35.68 -6.37 -17.75
C PRO A 154 34.46 -5.88 -16.96
N ARG A 155 34.60 -4.72 -16.32
CA ARG A 155 33.52 -4.01 -15.65
C ARG A 155 33.09 -2.79 -16.46
N GLN A 156 31.79 -2.48 -16.43
CA GLN A 156 31.24 -1.25 -16.99
C GLN A 156 31.31 -0.12 -15.95
N GLU A 157 31.78 1.06 -16.37
CA GLU A 157 31.98 2.20 -15.47
C GLU A 157 30.76 3.14 -15.42
N PRO A 158 30.43 3.74 -14.27
CA PRO A 158 31.11 3.59 -12.97
C PRO A 158 30.82 2.24 -12.33
N SER A 159 31.89 1.53 -11.92
CA SER A 159 31.81 0.19 -11.32
C SER A 159 32.12 0.17 -9.83
N PHE A 160 31.45 -0.72 -9.10
CA PHE A 160 31.55 -0.88 -7.66
C PHE A 160 31.57 -2.36 -7.26
N THR A 161 32.23 -2.68 -6.17
CA THR A 161 32.25 -4.00 -5.55
C THR A 161 31.22 -4.05 -4.43
N GLY A 162 30.07 -4.64 -4.73
CA GLY A 162 28.95 -4.71 -3.80
C GLY A 162 28.04 -3.47 -3.77
N LEU A 163 26.84 -3.68 -3.23
CA LEU A 163 25.78 -2.66 -3.22
C LEU A 163 26.12 -1.47 -2.33
N LEU A 164 26.69 -1.71 -1.14
CA LEU A 164 26.94 -0.64 -0.17
C LEU A 164 27.99 0.36 -0.68
N GLU A 165 28.96 -0.11 -1.46
CA GLU A 165 29.94 0.77 -2.11
C GLU A 165 29.28 1.71 -3.13
N ALA A 166 28.40 1.18 -4.00
CA ALA A 166 27.63 2.01 -4.93
C ALA A 166 26.63 2.95 -4.23
N TYR A 167 26.11 2.52 -3.07
CA TYR A 167 25.07 3.22 -2.36
C TYR A 167 25.60 4.36 -1.49
N TYR A 168 26.67 4.14 -0.71
CA TYR A 168 27.25 5.13 0.21
C TYR A 168 28.61 5.70 -0.22
N GLY A 169 29.35 4.95 -1.04
CA GLY A 169 30.75 5.23 -1.39
C GLY A 169 31.70 4.17 -0.83
N ALA A 170 32.98 4.31 -1.18
CA ALA A 170 34.03 3.40 -0.71
C ALA A 170 34.26 3.52 0.80
N GLY A 171 34.50 2.39 1.46
CA GLY A 171 34.82 2.36 2.89
C GLY A 171 34.64 0.96 3.48
N LEU A 172 35.73 0.37 3.97
CA LEU A 172 35.73 -0.91 4.70
C LEU A 172 36.19 -0.68 6.15
N GLY A 173 35.81 -1.58 7.07
CA GLY A 173 36.19 -1.49 8.48
C GLY A 173 35.79 -0.14 9.09
N ASP A 174 36.74 0.55 9.73
CA ASP A 174 36.54 1.87 10.35
C ASP A 174 36.09 2.97 9.37
N TRP A 175 36.29 2.79 8.05
CA TRP A 175 35.88 3.76 7.04
C TRP A 175 34.44 3.61 6.57
N SER A 176 33.73 2.56 7.00
CA SER A 176 32.32 2.29 6.62
C SER A 176 31.33 3.39 7.04
N VAL A 177 31.75 4.31 7.91
CA VAL A 177 30.96 5.47 8.38
C VAL A 177 31.15 6.72 7.53
N VAL A 178 32.06 6.73 6.56
CA VAL A 178 32.36 7.89 5.70
C VAL A 178 31.63 7.73 4.37
N TRP A 179 30.78 8.71 4.02
CA TRP A 179 29.99 8.68 2.78
C TRP A 179 30.49 9.76 1.82
N GLU A 180 31.31 9.37 0.84
CA GLU A 180 31.94 10.33 -0.07
C GLU A 180 31.03 10.76 -1.21
N ARG A 181 30.36 9.79 -1.85
CA ARG A 181 29.58 9.98 -3.09
C ARG A 181 28.35 9.08 -3.11
N PRO A 182 27.41 9.27 -2.17
CA PRO A 182 26.24 8.42 -2.07
C PRO A 182 25.38 8.50 -3.35
N ALA A 183 24.61 7.44 -3.58
CA ALA A 183 23.59 7.40 -4.61
C ALA A 183 22.59 8.58 -4.43
N GLN A 184 22.02 9.04 -5.53
CA GLN A 184 21.14 10.19 -5.59
C GLN A 184 19.74 9.77 -6.04
N PRO A 185 18.69 10.53 -5.71
CA PRO A 185 17.35 10.30 -6.25
C PRO A 185 17.36 10.14 -7.77
N GLY A 186 16.82 9.01 -8.23
CA GLY A 186 16.76 8.64 -9.65
C GLY A 186 17.91 7.79 -10.16
N ASP A 187 18.95 7.53 -9.36
CA ASP A 187 20.01 6.60 -9.77
C ASP A 187 19.49 5.16 -9.92
N ILE A 188 20.08 4.44 -10.86
CA ILE A 188 19.82 3.04 -11.15
C ILE A 188 21.10 2.24 -10.86
N ILE A 189 21.03 1.40 -9.85
CA ILE A 189 22.08 0.46 -9.47
C ILE A 189 21.79 -0.87 -10.15
N LEU A 190 22.60 -1.22 -11.14
CA LEU A 190 22.56 -2.49 -11.85
C LEU A 190 23.44 -3.51 -11.15
N VAL A 191 22.83 -4.51 -10.55
CA VAL A 191 23.51 -5.61 -9.85
C VAL A 191 23.78 -6.72 -10.85
N HIS A 192 25.05 -6.90 -11.21
CA HIS A 192 25.48 -7.94 -12.14
C HIS A 192 25.40 -9.32 -11.50
N ALA A 193 25.27 -10.33 -12.36
CA ALA A 193 25.15 -11.73 -11.96
C ALA A 193 26.26 -12.17 -10.99
N GLY A 194 25.88 -12.96 -9.98
CA GLY A 194 26.79 -13.55 -9.01
C GLY A 194 26.25 -13.55 -7.58
N LEU A 195 27.10 -13.96 -6.66
CA LEU A 195 26.76 -14.16 -5.26
C LEU A 195 27.26 -12.99 -4.39
N TYR A 196 26.33 -12.29 -3.77
CA TYR A 196 26.55 -11.24 -2.80
C TYR A 196 26.24 -11.79 -1.41
N ARG A 197 27.26 -12.39 -0.79
CA ARG A 197 27.18 -12.97 0.56
C ARG A 197 28.26 -12.37 1.45
N PRO A 198 27.92 -11.48 2.40
CA PRO A 198 28.90 -10.96 3.34
C PRO A 198 29.51 -12.06 4.20
N GLU A 199 30.82 -12.01 4.41
CA GLU A 199 31.50 -12.84 5.41
C GLU A 199 31.41 -12.14 6.77
N ARG A 200 30.40 -12.51 7.54
CA ARG A 200 30.01 -11.83 8.79
C ARG A 200 31.09 -11.79 9.84
N LEU A 201 32.11 -12.64 9.78
CA LEU A 201 33.24 -12.63 10.72
C LEU A 201 34.50 -11.94 10.17
N ASN A 202 34.41 -11.37 8.96
CA ASN A 202 35.48 -10.59 8.35
C ASN A 202 35.27 -9.08 8.61
N TYR A 203 36.13 -8.49 9.43
CA TYR A 203 36.06 -7.05 9.76
C TYR A 203 36.24 -6.13 8.54
N VAL A 204 36.94 -6.58 7.50
CA VAL A 204 37.13 -5.86 6.22
C VAL A 204 36.44 -6.59 5.08
N ASP A 205 35.21 -7.07 5.32
CA ASP A 205 34.40 -7.73 4.31
C ASP A 205 34.24 -6.86 3.05
N PRO A 206 34.51 -7.41 1.84
CA PRO A 206 34.48 -6.63 0.60
C PRO A 206 33.08 -6.13 0.20
N LEU A 207 32.00 -6.57 0.84
CA LEU A 207 30.65 -6.03 0.64
C LEU A 207 30.28 -4.96 1.68
N ALA A 208 31.20 -4.63 2.60
CA ALA A 208 31.04 -3.64 3.66
C ALA A 208 29.85 -3.86 4.60
N ALA A 209 29.29 -5.08 4.63
CA ALA A 209 28.16 -5.36 5.51
C ALA A 209 28.65 -5.50 6.98
N PRO A 210 27.85 -5.08 7.97
CA PRO A 210 28.16 -5.27 9.38
C PRO A 210 28.17 -6.77 9.77
N PHE A 211 28.64 -7.08 10.99
CA PHE A 211 28.72 -8.45 11.53
C PHE A 211 27.37 -9.20 11.60
N ASP A 212 26.25 -8.47 11.59
CA ASP A 212 24.91 -9.07 11.51
C ASP A 212 24.49 -9.43 10.07
N GLY A 213 25.25 -8.99 9.06
CA GLY A 213 25.03 -9.26 7.64
C GLY A 213 23.92 -8.42 7.00
N THR A 214 23.40 -7.39 7.68
CA THR A 214 22.27 -6.58 7.21
C THR A 214 22.74 -5.46 6.28
N PHE A 215 22.14 -5.36 5.10
CA PHE A 215 22.30 -4.23 4.19
C PHE A 215 21.34 -3.11 4.62
N THR A 216 21.83 -2.19 5.47
CA THR A 216 21.03 -1.06 5.97
C THR A 216 21.06 0.10 4.97
N LEU A 217 19.91 0.36 4.35
CA LEU A 217 19.73 1.43 3.37
C LEU A 217 18.98 2.62 4.01
N THR A 218 19.52 3.83 3.85
CA THR A 218 18.98 5.04 4.53
C THR A 218 18.77 6.25 3.62
N LEU A 219 19.34 6.25 2.42
CA LEU A 219 19.11 7.31 1.43
C LEU A 219 17.63 7.38 1.02
N LYS A 220 17.25 8.55 0.50
CA LYS A 220 15.87 8.88 0.16
C LYS A 220 15.76 9.15 -1.34
N GLY A 221 14.93 8.39 -2.04
CA GLY A 221 14.41 8.77 -3.35
C GLY A 221 13.16 9.65 -3.23
N THR A 222 12.60 10.00 -4.38
CA THR A 222 11.33 10.74 -4.51
C THR A 222 10.34 9.95 -5.36
N PRO A 223 9.02 10.26 -5.32
CA PRO A 223 8.06 9.61 -6.21
C PRO A 223 8.45 9.69 -7.68
N GLU A 224 9.00 10.82 -8.12
CA GLU A 224 9.39 11.09 -9.51
C GLU A 224 10.78 10.53 -9.85
N ARG A 225 11.65 10.40 -8.83
CA ARG A 225 13.03 9.95 -8.96
C ARG A 225 13.35 8.93 -7.86
N PRO A 226 12.83 7.69 -7.95
CA PRO A 226 13.15 6.63 -7.00
C PRO A 226 14.59 6.19 -7.18
N ILE A 227 15.23 5.69 -6.11
CA ILE A 227 16.50 4.98 -6.22
C ILE A 227 16.17 3.54 -6.58
N THR A 228 16.73 3.04 -7.68
CA THR A 228 16.40 1.73 -8.22
C THR A 228 17.58 0.79 -8.04
N ILE A 229 17.33 -0.40 -7.48
CA ILE A 229 18.31 -1.49 -7.35
C ILE A 229 17.74 -2.67 -8.11
N ARG A 230 18.35 -3.04 -9.23
CA ARG A 230 17.82 -4.09 -10.11
C ARG A 230 18.91 -5.00 -10.63
N ALA A 231 18.58 -6.23 -10.99
CA ALA A 231 19.52 -7.08 -11.71
C ALA A 231 19.89 -6.47 -13.07
N ALA A 232 21.15 -6.66 -13.48
CA ALA A 232 21.68 -6.17 -14.75
C ALA A 232 21.18 -6.97 -15.98
N GLY A 233 20.57 -8.14 -15.75
CA GLY A 233 20.02 -8.99 -16.82
C GLY A 233 21.04 -9.92 -17.49
N ASP A 234 22.25 -10.03 -16.95
CA ASP A 234 23.34 -10.89 -17.45
C ASP A 234 23.46 -12.23 -16.68
N GLY A 235 22.45 -12.57 -15.89
CA GLY A 235 22.38 -13.76 -15.07
C GLY A 235 21.70 -13.47 -13.73
N GLU A 236 21.75 -14.42 -12.81
CA GLU A 236 21.10 -14.27 -11.50
C GLU A 236 21.97 -13.43 -10.54
N ALA A 237 21.41 -12.34 -10.02
CA ALA A 237 22.01 -11.52 -8.97
C ALA A 237 21.45 -11.96 -7.61
N ILE A 238 22.27 -12.64 -6.81
CA ILE A 238 21.84 -13.32 -5.58
C ILE A 238 22.38 -12.60 -4.36
N PHE A 239 21.51 -12.03 -3.54
CA PHE A 239 21.86 -11.63 -2.17
C PHE A 239 21.55 -12.77 -1.20
N ASP A 240 22.58 -13.22 -0.50
CA ASP A 240 22.53 -14.38 0.39
C ASP A 240 22.82 -13.92 1.82
N GLY A 241 21.84 -14.06 2.70
CA GLY A 241 21.90 -13.59 4.09
C GLY A 241 22.79 -14.44 5.01
N ALA A 242 23.29 -15.58 4.55
CA ALA A 242 24.09 -16.51 5.37
C ALA A 242 23.45 -16.83 6.74
N GLY A 243 22.13 -16.98 6.77
CA GLY A 243 21.33 -17.26 7.97
C GLY A 243 21.14 -16.06 8.89
N ASN A 244 21.24 -14.82 8.38
CA ASN A 244 20.92 -13.63 9.16
C ASN A 244 19.40 -13.46 9.37
N HIS A 245 19.04 -12.59 10.30
CA HIS A 245 17.65 -12.29 10.58
C HIS A 245 17.02 -11.34 9.54
N ILE A 246 17.76 -10.32 9.12
CA ILE A 246 17.28 -9.30 8.16
C ILE A 246 18.33 -9.14 7.07
N LEU A 247 17.94 -9.31 5.81
CA LEU A 247 18.84 -9.06 4.68
C LEU A 247 18.91 -7.57 4.33
N PHE A 248 17.78 -6.93 4.05
CA PHE A 248 17.69 -5.48 3.81
C PHE A 248 16.87 -4.80 4.90
N ASP A 249 17.49 -3.88 5.63
CA ASP A 249 16.76 -2.91 6.45
C ASP A 249 16.56 -1.64 5.62
N VAL A 250 15.31 -1.37 5.25
CA VAL A 250 14.93 -0.21 4.46
C VAL A 250 13.98 0.72 5.22
N MET A 251 13.86 0.57 6.54
CA MET A 251 12.94 1.37 7.37
C MET A 251 13.24 2.87 7.30
N ALA A 252 14.52 3.22 7.14
CA ALA A 252 14.96 4.59 6.99
C ALA A 252 14.96 5.08 5.53
N THR A 253 14.46 4.31 4.56
CA THR A 253 14.41 4.73 3.14
C THR A 253 13.11 5.45 2.77
N SER A 254 13.05 5.99 1.56
CA SER A 254 11.80 6.37 0.89
C SER A 254 11.98 6.20 -0.62
N HIS A 255 10.94 5.74 -1.32
CA HIS A 255 10.92 5.58 -2.79
C HIS A 255 12.11 4.78 -3.35
N HIS A 256 12.20 3.50 -2.96
CA HIS A 256 13.16 2.55 -3.50
C HIS A 256 12.44 1.49 -4.34
N ILE A 257 13.08 1.06 -5.42
CA ILE A 257 12.61 -0.04 -6.27
C ILE A 257 13.63 -1.16 -6.19
N PHE A 258 13.20 -2.36 -5.81
CA PHE A 258 13.96 -3.60 -5.93
C PHE A 258 13.35 -4.43 -7.06
N GLU A 259 14.14 -4.84 -8.05
CA GLU A 259 13.62 -5.49 -9.25
C GLU A 259 14.52 -6.62 -9.74
N ASN A 260 13.92 -7.80 -10.02
CA ASN A 260 14.61 -8.96 -10.59
C ASN A 260 15.82 -9.48 -9.80
N LEU A 261 15.81 -9.35 -8.47
CA LEU A 261 16.88 -9.84 -7.58
C LEU A 261 16.45 -11.14 -6.89
N THR A 262 17.40 -12.02 -6.59
CA THR A 262 17.16 -13.22 -5.78
C THR A 262 17.62 -12.98 -4.34
N PHE A 263 16.76 -13.27 -3.37
CA PHE A 263 17.06 -13.21 -1.94
C PHE A 263 16.96 -14.61 -1.32
N ARG A 264 17.95 -15.03 -0.53
CA ARG A 264 17.91 -16.34 0.14
C ARG A 264 18.68 -16.37 1.46
N ASN A 265 18.46 -17.44 2.23
CA ASN A 265 19.14 -17.73 3.50
C ASN A 265 19.03 -16.57 4.52
N THR A 266 17.82 -16.05 4.70
CA THR A 266 17.49 -14.99 5.66
C THR A 266 16.06 -15.20 6.17
N ASP A 267 15.76 -14.78 7.41
CA ASP A 267 14.38 -14.85 7.92
C ASP A 267 13.48 -13.78 7.27
N VAL A 268 14.01 -12.57 7.09
CA VAL A 268 13.29 -11.41 6.53
C VAL A 268 14.12 -10.79 5.41
N ALA A 269 13.68 -10.95 4.16
CA ALA A 269 14.39 -10.40 3.01
C ALA A 269 14.39 -8.87 3.00
N ILE A 270 13.24 -8.23 3.24
CA ILE A 270 13.10 -6.77 3.28
C ILE A 270 12.29 -6.38 4.52
N LEU A 271 12.93 -5.69 5.45
CA LEU A 271 12.27 -5.05 6.59
C LEU A 271 11.96 -3.59 6.25
N ALA A 272 10.69 -3.30 5.98
CA ALA A 272 10.22 -1.98 5.55
C ALA A 272 9.38 -1.22 6.60
N GLY A 273 9.23 -1.76 7.80
CA GLY A 273 8.51 -1.11 8.89
C GLY A 273 8.47 -1.96 10.16
N LYS A 274 8.28 -1.31 11.31
CA LYS A 274 8.01 -1.95 12.60
C LYS A 274 6.83 -1.26 13.26
N LYS A 275 6.24 -1.88 14.28
CA LYS A 275 5.15 -1.24 15.01
C LYS A 275 5.62 0.12 15.57
N GLY A 276 5.04 1.20 15.07
CA GLY A 276 5.37 2.57 15.47
C GLY A 276 6.52 3.23 14.71
N VAL A 277 7.08 2.58 13.68
CA VAL A 277 8.14 3.12 12.81
C VAL A 277 7.90 2.73 11.36
#